data_AF-A0A835W822-F1
#
_entry.id   AF-A0A835W822-F1
#
_cell.length_a   1.000
_cell.length_b   1.000
_cell.length_c   1.000
_cell.angle_alpha   90.00
_cell.angle_beta   90.00
_cell.angle_gamma   90.00
#
_symmetry.space_group_name_H-M   'P 1'
#
loop_
_entity.id
_entity.type
_entity.pdbx_description
1 polymer ?
#
loop_
_entity_poly.entity_id
_entity_poly.type
_entity_poly.pdbx_seq_one_letter_code
_entity_poly.pdbx_strand_id
1 'polypeptide(L)'
;MAAVAVETIAAAALRARLRSHGRVAVRVQANGWDMLAGRVDGAAVEGRMWESPLGLTARILDVEVGRVELDLAAALQQQRIALRNVPLGAARVVFSGPDFGAFLQHPLVRAAAARAVQGLPFTFDREVLVLPPSISSVSGSSSGAGGGAGGAVLFSGVLPATQQRYQLTMRPERGGRAVTVTAVPVGAAAAAAPATAGLAARAGAAETAAVAAAAAAAVAGSLGSSGRGSGGSTATATATATAGAPLAPPAAGLSAASAGSVSAAGSSSSLASSSTDGASDPVSMVVSAELSRWFSRLMVDLQGAELAFEGLSISPAAAVAARDNAGVGGGGGGGAGGRGGGGGGVRLAARDAAEAWIDLRLKATVRDFPPLNLQF
;
A
#
# COMPACT_ATOMS: atom_id res chain seq x y z
N MET A 1 -0.84 29.25 16.79
CA MET A 1 -0.96 29.93 15.48
C MET A 1 -0.11 29.26 14.40
N ALA A 2 1.20 29.05 14.60
CA ALA A 2 2.07 28.43 13.58
C ALA A 2 1.61 27.03 13.13
N ALA A 3 1.27 26.13 14.07
CA ALA A 3 0.79 24.78 13.74
C ALA A 3 -0.47 24.81 12.85
N VAL A 4 -1.46 25.63 13.20
CA VAL A 4 -2.71 25.79 12.42
C VAL A 4 -2.46 26.29 11.00
N ALA A 5 -1.48 27.20 10.83
CA ALA A 5 -1.10 27.67 9.50
C ALA A 5 -0.48 26.54 8.67
N VAL A 6 0.41 25.74 9.26
CA VAL A 6 1.02 24.58 8.61
C VAL A 6 -0.02 23.51 8.27
N GLU A 7 -0.95 23.21 9.18
CA GLU A 7 -2.08 22.30 8.93
C GLU A 7 -2.93 22.76 7.74
N THR A 8 -3.25 24.06 7.69
CA THR A 8 -4.08 24.64 6.61
C THR A 8 -3.37 24.57 5.27
N ILE A 9 -2.09 24.94 5.23
CA ILE A 9 -1.26 24.88 4.01
C ILE A 9 -1.09 23.43 3.55
N ALA A 10 -0.76 22.51 4.47
CA ALA A 10 -0.59 21.09 4.17
C ALA A 10 -1.90 20.49 3.63
N ALA A 11 -3.03 20.78 4.26
CA ALA A 11 -4.34 20.33 3.77
C ALA A 11 -4.66 20.91 2.39
N ALA A 12 -4.38 22.19 2.14
CA ALA A 12 -4.58 22.81 0.83
C ALA A 12 -3.68 22.19 -0.25
N ALA A 13 -2.41 21.98 0.06
CA ALA A 13 -1.45 21.35 -0.85
C ALA A 13 -1.84 19.91 -1.20
N LEU A 14 -2.33 19.14 -0.22
CA LEU A 14 -2.87 17.80 -0.46
C LEU A 14 -4.08 17.87 -1.39
N ARG A 15 -5.08 18.71 -1.07
CA ARG A 15 -6.29 18.86 -1.91
C ARG A 15 -5.96 19.24 -3.35
N ALA A 16 -4.96 20.10 -3.57
CA ALA A 16 -4.54 20.52 -4.90
C ALA A 16 -3.93 19.37 -5.73
N ARG A 17 -3.38 18.34 -5.08
CA ARG A 17 -2.82 17.15 -5.77
C ARG A 17 -3.84 16.05 -6.00
N LEU A 18 -5.03 16.14 -5.41
CA LEU A 18 -6.09 15.14 -5.55
C LEU A 18 -7.01 15.50 -6.71
N ARG A 19 -7.43 14.46 -7.45
CA ARG A 19 -8.40 14.64 -8.53
C ARG A 19 -9.80 14.88 -7.96
N SER A 20 -10.17 14.09 -6.96
CA SER A 20 -11.39 14.28 -6.18
C SER A 20 -11.14 13.92 -4.71
N HIS A 21 -11.86 14.60 -3.82
CA HIS A 21 -11.79 14.32 -2.38
C HIS A 21 -13.09 14.76 -1.70
N GLY A 22 -13.54 13.98 -0.72
CA GLY A 22 -14.67 14.37 0.13
C GLY A 22 -14.23 15.23 1.31
N ARG A 23 -13.19 14.77 2.02
CA ARG A 23 -12.62 15.49 3.16
C ARG A 23 -11.12 15.25 3.22
N VAL A 24 -10.36 16.30 3.55
CA VAL A 24 -8.94 16.19 3.89
C VAL A 24 -8.72 17.04 5.14
N ALA A 25 -8.18 16.44 6.19
CA ALA A 25 -7.80 17.10 7.42
C ALA A 25 -6.35 16.72 7.76
N VAL A 26 -5.59 17.70 8.21
CA VAL A 26 -4.21 17.51 8.68
C VAL A 26 -4.15 18.03 10.10
N ARG A 27 -3.51 17.28 10.97
CA ARG A 27 -3.23 17.65 12.36
C ARG A 27 -1.73 17.54 12.59
N VAL A 28 -1.13 18.57 13.15
CA VAL A 28 0.29 18.62 13.45
C VAL A 28 0.45 18.81 14.95
N GLN A 29 1.12 17.87 15.59
CA GLN A 29 1.48 17.95 17.00
C GLN A 29 2.90 18.51 17.08
N ALA A 30 3.00 19.79 17.44
CA ALA A 30 4.29 20.44 17.67
C ALA A 30 4.14 21.64 18.59
N ASN A 31 5.13 21.87 19.46
CA ASN A 31 5.25 23.12 20.19
C ASN A 31 5.86 24.20 19.29
N GLY A 32 5.50 25.47 19.49
CA GLY A 32 5.99 26.57 18.67
C GLY A 32 7.53 26.68 18.64
N TRP A 33 8.18 26.39 19.78
CA TRP A 33 9.63 26.32 19.88
C TRP A 33 10.23 25.11 19.16
N ASP A 34 9.59 23.96 19.24
CA ASP A 34 10.03 22.75 18.55
C ASP A 34 9.95 22.95 17.02
N MET A 35 8.88 23.57 16.52
CA MET A 35 8.76 23.91 15.09
C MET A 35 9.90 24.81 14.61
N LEU A 36 10.29 25.81 15.41
CA LEU A 36 11.42 26.69 15.09
C LEU A 36 12.77 25.94 15.10
N ALA A 37 12.89 24.91 15.94
CA ALA A 37 14.03 23.99 15.94
C ALA A 37 13.94 22.89 14.87
N GLY A 38 12.89 22.90 14.03
CA GLY A 38 12.67 21.89 12.98
C GLY A 38 12.16 20.55 13.53
N ARG A 39 11.60 20.51 14.74
CA ARG A 39 11.06 19.31 15.38
C ARG A 39 9.53 19.32 15.34
N VAL A 40 8.97 18.17 14.96
CA VAL A 40 7.52 17.91 14.94
C VAL A 40 7.31 16.60 15.68
N ASP A 41 6.50 16.59 16.74
CA ASP A 41 6.27 15.39 17.56
C ASP A 41 5.46 14.33 16.82
N GLY A 42 4.57 14.77 15.94
CA GLY A 42 3.84 13.91 15.02
C GLY A 42 2.93 14.68 14.08
N ALA A 43 2.49 14.00 13.04
CA ALA A 43 1.49 14.53 12.11
C ALA A 43 0.48 13.43 11.77
N ALA A 44 -0.80 13.78 11.73
CA ALA A 44 -1.86 12.90 11.30
C ALA A 44 -2.58 13.51 10.10
N VAL A 45 -2.83 12.71 9.07
CA VAL A 45 -3.57 13.07 7.87
C VAL A 45 -4.78 12.15 7.78
N GLU A 46 -5.98 12.73 7.77
CA GLU A 46 -7.23 12.02 7.51
C GLU A 46 -7.76 12.46 6.15
N GLY A 47 -8.02 11.51 5.26
CA GLY A 47 -8.62 11.68 3.96
C GLY A 47 -9.87 10.81 3.83
N ARG A 48 -10.93 11.35 3.21
CA ARG A 48 -12.13 10.58 2.87
C ARG A 48 -12.50 10.77 1.41
N MET A 49 -13.00 9.68 0.80
CA MET A 49 -13.41 9.63 -0.61
C MET A 49 -12.31 10.16 -1.53
N TRP A 50 -11.10 9.64 -1.34
CA TRP A 50 -9.88 10.11 -2.01
C TRP A 50 -9.78 9.50 -3.41
N GLU A 51 -9.43 10.32 -4.40
CA GLU A 51 -9.01 9.88 -5.74
C GLU A 51 -7.71 10.59 -6.16
N SER A 52 -6.67 9.81 -6.45
CA SER A 52 -5.41 10.33 -6.99
C SER A 52 -5.48 10.57 -8.51
N PRO A 53 -4.58 11.40 -9.08
CA PRO A 53 -4.47 11.56 -10.53
C PRO A 53 -4.16 10.27 -11.28
N LEU A 54 -3.56 9.28 -10.60
CA LEU A 54 -3.22 7.97 -11.16
C LEU A 54 -4.36 6.95 -10.98
N GLY A 55 -5.56 7.40 -10.59
CA GLY A 55 -6.75 6.55 -10.45
C GLY A 55 -6.73 5.67 -9.21
N LEU A 56 -5.88 5.95 -8.23
CA LEU A 56 -5.95 5.29 -6.93
C LEU A 56 -7.10 5.89 -6.12
N THR A 57 -8.07 5.05 -5.77
CA THR A 57 -9.21 5.44 -4.95
C THR A 57 -9.16 4.79 -3.56
N ALA A 58 -9.62 5.52 -2.54
CA ALA A 58 -9.75 5.01 -1.18
C ALA A 58 -10.93 5.70 -0.49
N ARG A 59 -11.69 4.95 0.33
CA ARG A 59 -12.81 5.51 1.10
C ARG A 59 -12.33 6.30 2.29
N ILE A 60 -11.37 5.75 3.01
CA ILE A 60 -10.73 6.39 4.17
C ILE A 60 -9.24 6.16 4.04
N LEU A 61 -8.46 7.20 4.30
CA LEU A 61 -7.02 7.15 4.44
C LEU A 61 -6.64 7.90 5.71
N ASP A 62 -6.19 7.17 6.72
CA ASP A 62 -5.64 7.74 7.94
C ASP A 62 -4.14 7.45 7.97
N VAL A 63 -3.31 8.48 7.98
CA VAL A 63 -1.86 8.34 8.05
C VAL A 63 -1.38 9.07 9.28
N GLU A 64 -0.67 8.37 10.16
CA GLU A 64 -0.01 8.92 11.32
C GLU A 64 1.49 8.77 11.14
N VAL A 65 2.20 9.89 11.24
CA VAL A 65 3.65 9.95 11.22
C VAL A 65 4.08 10.36 12.62
N GLY A 66 5.00 9.61 13.22
CA GLY A 66 5.59 9.93 14.51
C GLY A 66 6.56 11.11 14.43
N ARG A 67 7.46 11.20 15.40
CA ARG A 67 8.39 12.32 15.53
C ARG A 67 9.27 12.48 14.30
N VAL A 68 9.30 13.71 13.78
CA VAL A 68 10.12 14.13 12.63
C VAL A 68 11.06 15.24 13.08
N GLU A 69 12.34 15.09 12.77
CA GLU A 69 13.37 16.11 12.97
C GLU A 69 13.94 16.54 11.62
N LEU A 70 13.71 17.80 11.26
CA LEU A 70 14.22 18.41 10.04
C LEU A 70 15.64 18.91 10.26
N ASP A 71 16.51 18.69 9.28
CA ASP A 71 17.81 19.34 9.25
C ASP A 71 17.72 20.72 8.60
N LEU A 72 17.43 21.73 9.42
CA LEU A 72 17.28 23.11 8.96
C LEU A 72 18.54 23.67 8.28
N ALA A 73 19.73 23.21 8.70
CA ALA A 73 20.99 23.64 8.08
C ALA A 73 21.08 23.16 6.63
N ALA A 74 20.79 21.88 6.39
CA ALA A 74 20.72 21.32 5.04
C ALA A 74 19.57 21.95 4.23
N ALA A 75 18.41 22.20 4.85
CA ALA A 75 17.29 22.86 4.18
C ALA A 75 17.64 24.27 3.68
N LEU A 76 18.40 25.05 4.45
CA LEU A 76 18.82 26.39 4.05
C LEU A 76 19.99 26.38 3.04
N GLN A 77 20.98 25.51 3.24
CA GLN A 77 22.19 25.49 2.40
C GLN A 77 21.97 24.78 1.06
N GLN A 78 21.21 23.68 1.06
CA GLN A 78 21.02 22.81 -0.10
C GLN A 78 19.63 22.96 -0.72
N GLN A 79 18.75 23.78 -0.13
CA GLN A 79 17.35 23.93 -0.55
C GLN A 79 16.60 22.59 -0.60
N ARG A 80 16.98 21.64 0.26
CA ARG A 80 16.41 20.30 0.30
C ARG A 80 15.98 19.94 1.71
N ILE A 81 14.75 19.43 1.85
CA ILE A 81 14.28 18.89 3.13
C ILE A 81 15.05 17.59 3.40
N ALA A 82 15.98 17.65 4.35
CA ALA A 82 16.66 16.47 4.89
C ALA A 82 16.12 16.17 6.30
N LEU A 83 16.01 14.89 6.61
CA LEU A 83 15.59 14.40 7.91
C LEU A 83 16.80 13.98 8.74
N ARG A 84 16.82 14.36 10.02
CA ARG A 84 17.85 13.91 10.98
C ARG A 84 17.55 12.51 11.53
N ASN A 85 16.28 12.10 11.50
CA ASN A 85 15.83 10.79 11.93
C ASN A 85 14.94 10.14 10.87
N VAL A 86 14.77 8.82 10.94
CA VAL A 86 13.83 8.09 10.08
C VAL A 86 12.50 8.00 10.82
N PRO A 87 11.50 8.83 10.49
CA PRO A 87 10.22 8.79 11.19
C PRO A 87 9.49 7.50 10.86
N LEU A 88 8.93 6.90 11.91
CA LEU A 88 8.06 5.75 11.82
C LEU A 88 6.62 6.22 11.92
N GLY A 89 5.74 5.59 11.16
CA GLY A 89 4.32 5.89 11.13
C GLY A 89 3.47 4.65 10.90
N ALA A 90 2.17 4.87 10.91
CA ALA A 90 1.16 3.90 10.53
C ALA A 90 0.22 4.53 9.50
N ALA A 91 -0.23 3.74 8.55
CA ALA A 91 -1.22 4.13 7.57
C ALA A 91 -2.34 3.10 7.57
N ARG A 92 -3.57 3.57 7.66
CA ARG A 92 -4.80 2.79 7.56
C ARG A 92 -5.50 3.22 6.29
N VAL A 93 -5.77 2.27 5.41
CA VAL A 93 -6.45 2.51 4.15
C VAL A 93 -7.69 1.62 4.10
N VAL A 94 -8.85 2.22 3.88
CA VAL A 94 -10.10 1.49 3.75
C VAL A 94 -10.55 1.54 2.29
N PHE A 95 -10.74 0.36 1.71
CA PHE A 95 -11.15 0.17 0.32
C PHE A 95 -12.56 -0.43 0.24
N SER A 96 -13.33 0.03 -0.75
CA SER A 96 -14.42 -0.77 -1.31
C SER A 96 -13.86 -1.84 -2.27
N GLY A 97 -14.71 -2.74 -2.77
CA GLY A 97 -14.27 -3.74 -3.77
C GLY A 97 -13.61 -3.10 -5.00
N PRO A 98 -14.30 -2.17 -5.70
CA PRO A 98 -13.73 -1.47 -6.85
C PRO A 98 -12.44 -0.69 -6.55
N ASP A 99 -12.35 -0.09 -5.36
CA ASP A 99 -11.16 0.65 -4.93
C ASP A 99 -9.96 -0.29 -4.74
N PHE A 100 -10.19 -1.46 -4.16
CA PHE A 100 -9.14 -2.47 -4.01
C PHE A 100 -8.69 -3.02 -5.36
N GLY A 101 -9.60 -3.18 -6.31
CA GLY A 101 -9.26 -3.52 -7.69
C GLY A 101 -8.37 -2.46 -8.36
N ALA A 102 -8.69 -1.18 -8.18
CA ALA A 102 -7.85 -0.08 -8.65
C ALA A 102 -6.46 -0.08 -7.98
N PHE A 103 -6.40 -0.37 -6.67
CA PHE A 103 -5.15 -0.53 -5.93
C PHE A 103 -4.27 -1.66 -6.51
N LEU A 104 -4.84 -2.83 -6.78
CA LEU A 104 -4.08 -3.96 -7.36
C LEU A 104 -3.54 -3.66 -8.76
N GLN A 105 -4.23 -2.80 -9.52
CA GLN A 105 -3.80 -2.37 -10.86
C GLN A 105 -2.83 -1.18 -10.85
N HIS A 106 -2.62 -0.55 -9.69
CA HIS A 106 -1.76 0.62 -9.58
C HIS A 106 -0.33 0.28 -10.03
N PRO A 107 0.36 1.13 -10.82
CA PRO A 107 1.67 0.82 -11.37
C PRO A 107 2.72 0.40 -10.32
N LEU A 108 2.70 1.03 -9.14
CA LEU A 108 3.62 0.68 -8.05
C LEU A 108 3.33 -0.69 -7.45
N VAL A 109 2.05 -1.05 -7.29
CA VAL A 109 1.64 -2.36 -6.77
C VAL A 109 1.89 -3.44 -7.81
N ARG A 110 1.61 -3.16 -9.08
CA ARG A 110 1.92 -4.05 -10.20
C ARG A 110 3.42 -4.29 -10.33
N ALA A 111 4.25 -3.26 -10.16
CA ALA A 111 5.71 -3.42 -10.15
C ALA A 111 6.18 -4.30 -8.98
N ALA A 112 5.58 -4.14 -7.79
CA ALA A 112 5.85 -5.01 -6.65
C ALA A 112 5.35 -6.45 -6.88
N ALA A 113 4.22 -6.63 -7.55
CA ALA A 113 3.62 -7.93 -7.88
C ALA A 113 4.33 -8.65 -9.03
N ALA A 114 5.09 -7.93 -9.86
CA ALA A 114 5.76 -8.47 -11.03
C ALA A 114 6.75 -9.60 -10.71
N ARG A 115 7.13 -9.76 -9.45
CA ARG A 115 8.05 -10.80 -8.97
C ARG A 115 7.42 -11.74 -7.94
N ALA A 116 6.12 -11.62 -7.72
CA ALA A 116 5.42 -12.37 -6.67
C ALA A 116 5.48 -13.89 -6.92
N VAL A 117 5.22 -14.35 -8.15
CA VAL A 117 5.07 -15.79 -8.45
C VAL A 117 6.37 -16.33 -9.04
N GLN A 118 7.31 -16.75 -8.20
CA GLN A 118 8.62 -17.29 -8.63
C GLN A 118 9.40 -16.35 -9.56
N GLY A 119 9.25 -15.03 -9.38
CA GLY A 119 9.85 -14.02 -10.25
C GLY A 119 9.12 -13.80 -11.58
N LEU A 120 8.01 -14.50 -11.83
CA LEU A 120 7.12 -14.25 -12.96
C LEU A 120 6.10 -13.15 -12.63
N PRO A 121 5.77 -12.29 -13.60
CA PRO A 121 4.77 -11.25 -13.39
C PRO A 121 3.38 -11.85 -13.29
N PHE A 122 2.62 -11.42 -12.31
CA PHE A 122 1.19 -11.72 -12.20
C PHE A 122 0.39 -10.45 -12.50
N THR A 123 -0.64 -10.53 -13.35
CA THR A 123 -1.49 -9.38 -13.68
C THR A 123 -2.87 -9.58 -13.08
N PHE A 124 -3.29 -8.64 -12.22
CA PHE A 124 -4.60 -8.67 -11.58
C PHE A 124 -5.68 -8.00 -12.46
N ASP A 125 -6.86 -8.59 -12.46
CA ASP A 125 -8.05 -7.98 -13.04
C ASP A 125 -8.60 -6.89 -12.09
N ARG A 126 -9.42 -5.98 -12.63
CA ARG A 126 -10.00 -4.88 -11.86
C ARG A 126 -11.20 -5.32 -11.02
N GLU A 127 -11.86 -6.38 -11.44
CA GLU A 127 -13.08 -6.87 -10.83
C GLU A 127 -12.75 -7.57 -9.51
N VAL A 128 -13.22 -6.97 -8.42
CA VAL A 128 -13.03 -7.47 -7.07
C VAL A 128 -14.39 -7.52 -6.39
N LEU A 129 -14.70 -8.68 -5.82
CA LEU A 129 -15.88 -8.91 -5.01
C LEU A 129 -15.47 -9.13 -3.56
N VAL A 130 -16.01 -8.32 -2.64
CA VAL A 130 -15.75 -8.48 -1.21
C VAL A 130 -16.94 -9.20 -0.59
N LEU A 131 -16.69 -10.39 -0.05
CA LEU A 131 -17.68 -11.14 0.71
C LEU A 131 -17.62 -10.71 2.18
N PRO A 132 -18.73 -10.20 2.74
CA PRO A 132 -18.79 -9.89 4.16
C PRO A 132 -18.53 -11.15 4.98
N PRO A 133 -18.03 -11.01 6.23
CA PRO A 133 -17.97 -12.13 7.15
C PRO A 133 -19.39 -12.70 7.33
N SER A 134 -19.59 -13.95 6.91
CA SER A 134 -20.88 -14.63 7.03
C SER A 134 -21.26 -14.72 8.51
N ILE A 135 -22.30 -14.00 8.92
CA ILE A 135 -22.86 -14.09 10.29
C ILE A 135 -23.49 -15.47 10.59
N SER A 136 -23.52 -16.36 9.60
CA SER A 136 -24.34 -17.57 9.55
C SER A 136 -23.83 -18.77 10.36
N SER A 137 -22.77 -18.66 11.16
CA SER A 137 -22.24 -19.79 11.96
C SER A 137 -22.44 -19.63 13.47
N VAL A 138 -23.47 -18.91 13.91
CA VAL A 138 -23.89 -18.85 15.35
C VAL A 138 -24.76 -20.06 15.74
N SER A 139 -25.12 -20.93 14.79
CA SER A 139 -25.87 -22.15 15.06
C SER A 139 -24.96 -23.26 15.62
N GLY A 140 -24.71 -23.21 16.93
CA GLY A 140 -24.60 -24.41 17.78
C GLY A 140 -23.28 -25.17 17.77
N SER A 141 -22.52 -25.01 18.86
CA SER A 141 -21.73 -26.05 19.50
C SER A 141 -20.65 -26.75 18.64
N SER A 142 -19.52 -26.08 18.45
CA SER A 142 -18.25 -26.80 18.57
C SER A 142 -17.22 -25.92 19.27
N SER A 143 -16.69 -26.45 20.37
CA SER A 143 -15.61 -25.90 21.20
C SER A 143 -14.24 -25.91 20.50
N GLY A 144 -14.22 -25.86 19.16
CA GLY A 144 -13.01 -25.77 18.36
C GLY A 144 -12.51 -24.34 18.34
N ALA A 145 -11.47 -24.07 19.12
CA ALA A 145 -10.85 -22.76 19.22
C ALA A 145 -10.40 -22.21 17.84
N GLY A 146 -11.16 -21.25 17.31
CA GLY A 146 -10.55 -20.04 16.77
C GLY A 146 -10.52 -19.84 15.25
N GLY A 147 -11.37 -20.53 14.48
CA GLY A 147 -11.63 -20.17 13.09
C GLY A 147 -12.72 -19.10 13.01
N GLY A 148 -12.40 -17.84 13.35
CA GLY A 148 -13.36 -16.74 13.19
C GLY A 148 -13.82 -16.66 11.73
N ALA A 149 -15.13 -16.51 11.51
CA ALA A 149 -15.73 -16.29 10.20
C ALA A 149 -15.23 -14.97 9.60
N GLY A 150 -14.00 -14.99 9.07
CA GLY A 150 -13.41 -13.86 8.37
C GLY A 150 -14.12 -13.68 7.03
N GLY A 151 -14.33 -12.43 6.62
CA GLY A 151 -14.73 -12.14 5.25
C GLY A 151 -13.68 -12.66 4.24
N ALA A 152 -14.02 -12.62 2.96
CA ALA A 152 -13.10 -13.00 1.90
C ALA A 152 -13.15 -11.97 0.77
N VAL A 153 -12.03 -11.80 0.07
CA VAL A 153 -11.96 -10.99 -1.15
C VAL A 153 -11.76 -11.94 -2.33
N LEU A 154 -12.65 -11.91 -3.31
CA LEU A 154 -12.53 -12.65 -4.54
C LEU A 154 -12.11 -11.71 -5.65
N PHE A 155 -11.12 -12.12 -6.41
CA PHE A 155 -10.64 -11.40 -7.58
C PHE A 155 -10.02 -12.39 -8.56
N SER A 156 -9.65 -11.93 -9.73
CA SER A 156 -9.00 -12.78 -10.72
C SER A 156 -7.72 -12.15 -11.25
N GLY A 157 -6.93 -12.96 -11.93
CA GLY A 157 -5.77 -12.49 -12.64
C GLY A 157 -5.24 -13.53 -13.61
N VAL A 158 -4.24 -13.13 -14.39
CA VAL A 158 -3.63 -13.95 -15.41
C VAL A 158 -2.13 -14.03 -15.14
N LEU A 159 -1.59 -15.25 -15.25
CA LEU A 159 -0.15 -15.48 -15.29
C LEU A 159 0.30 -15.42 -16.76
N PRO A 160 0.95 -14.34 -17.24
CA PRO A 160 1.23 -14.15 -18.67
C PRO A 160 2.15 -15.23 -19.26
N ALA A 161 2.98 -15.86 -18.45
CA ALA A 161 3.87 -16.94 -18.89
C ALA A 161 3.10 -18.17 -19.38
N THR A 162 1.97 -18.50 -18.75
CA THR A 162 1.13 -19.65 -19.10
C THR A 162 -0.17 -19.24 -19.79
N GLN A 163 -0.50 -17.95 -19.79
CA GLN A 163 -1.82 -17.40 -20.14
C GLN A 163 -2.97 -18.02 -19.33
N GLN A 164 -2.66 -18.70 -18.22
CA GLN A 164 -3.65 -19.31 -17.36
C GLN A 164 -4.31 -18.22 -16.50
N ARG A 165 -5.64 -18.19 -16.54
CA ARG A 165 -6.45 -17.34 -15.66
C ARG A 165 -6.70 -18.06 -14.35
N TYR A 166 -6.60 -17.33 -13.26
CA TYR A 166 -6.86 -17.79 -11.90
C TYR A 166 -7.95 -16.96 -11.26
N GLN A 167 -8.86 -17.63 -10.54
CA GLN A 167 -9.74 -17.04 -9.55
C GLN A 167 -9.05 -17.16 -8.20
N LEU A 168 -8.88 -16.02 -7.55
CA LEU A 168 -8.16 -15.87 -6.30
C LEU A 168 -9.17 -15.58 -5.19
N THR A 169 -9.09 -16.34 -4.11
CA THR A 169 -9.82 -16.07 -2.86
C THR A 169 -8.82 -15.71 -1.78
N MET A 170 -8.88 -14.47 -1.31
CA MET A 170 -8.00 -13.93 -0.28
C MET A 170 -8.75 -13.84 1.05
N ARG A 171 -8.15 -14.38 2.12
CA ARG A 171 -8.71 -14.37 3.47
C ARG A 171 -7.65 -13.88 4.47
N PRO A 172 -7.99 -12.95 5.37
CA PRO A 172 -7.09 -12.60 6.47
C PRO A 172 -6.98 -13.77 7.45
N GLU A 173 -5.77 -14.04 7.91
CA GLU A 173 -5.53 -15.00 9.00
C GLU A 173 -5.94 -14.42 10.35
N ARG A 174 -5.94 -15.25 11.40
CA ARG A 174 -6.31 -14.82 12.75
C ARG A 174 -5.42 -13.67 13.22
N GLY A 175 -6.04 -12.52 13.51
CA GLY A 175 -5.33 -11.30 13.91
C GLY A 175 -4.91 -10.39 12.75
N GLY A 176 -5.22 -10.77 11.50
CA GLY A 176 -5.04 -9.94 10.31
C GLY A 176 -3.60 -9.74 9.86
N ARG A 177 -2.59 -10.24 10.59
CA ARG A 177 -1.16 -10.02 10.31
C ARG A 177 -0.61 -10.81 9.12
N ALA A 178 -1.39 -11.74 8.60
CA ALA A 178 -1.06 -12.54 7.44
C ALA A 178 -2.31 -12.77 6.61
N VAL A 179 -2.09 -13.12 5.35
CA VAL A 179 -3.15 -13.29 4.36
C VAL A 179 -2.93 -14.62 3.64
N THR A 180 -3.96 -15.45 3.62
CA THR A 180 -4.00 -16.67 2.82
C THR A 180 -4.71 -16.39 1.51
N VAL A 181 -4.08 -16.74 0.39
CA VAL A 181 -4.64 -16.66 -0.96
C VAL A 181 -4.76 -18.06 -1.53
N THR A 182 -5.96 -18.43 -1.97
CA THR A 182 -6.22 -19.67 -2.68
C THR A 182 -6.49 -19.35 -4.15
N ALA A 183 -5.67 -19.93 -5.04
CA ALA A 183 -5.79 -19.78 -6.48
C ALA A 183 -6.44 -21.03 -7.09
N VAL A 184 -7.50 -20.82 -7.88
CA VAL A 184 -8.19 -21.87 -8.63
C VAL A 184 -8.12 -21.51 -10.12
N PRO A 185 -7.63 -22.38 -11.00
CA PRO A 185 -7.53 -22.09 -12.43
C PRO A 185 -8.94 -22.00 -13.03
N VAL A 186 -9.23 -20.92 -13.74
CA VAL A 186 -10.52 -20.70 -14.41
C VAL A 186 -10.40 -21.12 -15.85
N GLY A 187 -11.24 -22.07 -16.26
CA GLY A 187 -11.23 -22.58 -17.62
C GLY A 187 -9.96 -23.39 -17.88
N ALA A 188 -9.95 -24.64 -17.42
CA ALA A 188 -9.17 -25.66 -18.12
C ALA A 188 -9.84 -25.90 -19.48
N ALA A 189 -9.72 -24.95 -20.40
CA ALA A 189 -9.74 -25.32 -21.80
C ALA A 189 -8.58 -26.30 -21.95
N ALA A 190 -8.85 -27.51 -22.43
CA ALA A 190 -7.88 -28.57 -22.66
C ALA A 190 -6.79 -28.12 -23.65
N ALA A 191 -5.90 -27.23 -23.20
CA ALA A 191 -4.74 -26.78 -23.93
C ALA A 191 -3.74 -27.92 -23.84
N ALA A 192 -3.61 -28.62 -24.97
CA ALA A 192 -2.66 -29.68 -25.22
C ALA A 192 -1.29 -29.34 -24.61
N ALA A 193 -0.72 -30.30 -23.89
CA ALA A 193 0.51 -30.20 -23.13
C ALA A 193 1.57 -29.33 -23.84
N PRO A 194 1.92 -28.13 -23.31
CA PRO A 194 3.12 -27.45 -23.77
C PRO A 194 4.32 -28.31 -23.36
N ALA A 195 5.11 -28.68 -24.36
CA ALA A 195 6.32 -29.48 -24.19
C ALA A 195 7.17 -28.92 -23.04
N THR A 196 7.56 -29.83 -22.15
CA THR A 196 8.47 -29.65 -21.02
C THR A 196 9.77 -28.96 -21.44
N ALA A 197 9.79 -27.63 -21.44
CA ALA A 197 11.00 -26.84 -21.60
C ALA A 197 11.30 -26.12 -20.27
N GLY A 198 12.00 -26.85 -19.39
CA GLY A 198 12.92 -26.33 -18.37
C GLY A 198 12.50 -25.08 -17.60
N LEU A 199 11.54 -25.23 -16.67
CA LEU A 199 11.30 -24.25 -15.58
C LEU A 199 11.97 -24.70 -14.28
N ALA A 200 13.17 -25.26 -14.38
CA ALA A 200 14.04 -25.60 -13.27
C ALA A 200 15.26 -24.67 -13.28
N ALA A 201 15.44 -23.93 -12.18
CA ALA A 201 16.67 -23.22 -11.79
C ALA A 201 17.16 -22.09 -12.72
N ARG A 202 16.53 -20.92 -12.63
CA ARG A 202 17.21 -19.64 -12.88
C ARG A 202 17.07 -18.69 -11.69
N ALA A 203 17.52 -19.16 -10.53
CA ALA A 203 17.86 -18.31 -9.40
C ALA A 203 19.29 -17.81 -9.63
N GLY A 204 19.44 -16.66 -10.26
CA GLY A 204 20.73 -16.00 -10.52
C GLY A 204 20.56 -14.50 -10.50
N ALA A 205 21.05 -13.88 -9.42
CA ALA A 205 21.08 -12.46 -9.19
C ALA A 205 21.84 -11.71 -10.29
N ALA A 206 21.24 -10.63 -10.81
CA ALA A 206 21.87 -9.41 -11.37
C ALA A 206 20.97 -8.75 -12.44
N GLU A 207 19.79 -8.26 -12.06
CA GLU A 207 19.11 -7.22 -12.86
C GLU A 207 18.11 -6.44 -12.00
N THR A 208 18.65 -5.56 -11.17
CA THR A 208 17.91 -4.63 -10.30
C THR A 208 18.49 -3.24 -10.47
N ALA A 209 18.06 -2.54 -11.52
CA ALA A 209 18.20 -1.07 -11.63
C ALA A 209 17.31 -0.47 -12.73
N ALA A 210 17.03 -1.18 -13.83
CA ALA A 210 16.50 -0.53 -15.03
C ALA A 210 14.96 -0.28 -15.05
N VAL A 211 14.15 -1.07 -14.34
CA VAL A 211 12.68 -1.01 -14.52
C VAL A 211 11.98 -0.02 -13.57
N ALA A 212 12.57 0.29 -12.41
CA ALA A 212 12.04 1.33 -11.52
C ALA A 212 12.21 2.75 -12.10
N ALA A 213 13.26 2.98 -12.89
CA ALA A 213 13.52 4.27 -13.55
C ALA A 213 12.48 4.58 -14.67
N ALA A 214 11.98 3.56 -15.37
CA ALA A 214 11.01 3.74 -16.45
C ALA A 214 9.61 4.15 -15.94
N ALA A 215 9.18 3.66 -14.77
CA ALA A 215 7.93 4.07 -14.15
C ALA A 215 8.01 5.51 -13.59
N ALA A 216 9.19 5.95 -13.11
CA ALA A 216 9.41 7.33 -12.69
C ALA A 216 9.42 8.32 -13.88
N ALA A 217 9.96 7.92 -15.04
CA ALA A 217 9.99 8.74 -16.25
C ALA A 217 8.60 9.00 -16.85
N ALA A 218 7.67 8.05 -16.75
CA ALA A 218 6.29 8.21 -17.24
C ALA A 218 5.48 9.25 -16.43
N VAL A 219 5.83 9.49 -15.16
CA VAL A 219 5.17 10.49 -14.30
C VAL A 219 5.72 11.91 -14.54
N ALA A 220 6.98 12.02 -14.95
CA ALA A 220 7.60 13.32 -15.29
C ALA A 220 7.18 13.87 -16.68
N GLY A 221 6.65 13.02 -17.57
CA GLY A 221 6.37 13.38 -18.96
C GLY A 221 5.04 14.08 -19.25
N SER A 222 4.15 14.28 -18.27
CA SER A 222 2.77 14.75 -18.51
C SER A 222 2.54 16.27 -18.36
N LEU A 223 3.60 17.08 -18.22
CA LEU A 223 3.49 18.54 -18.10
C LEU A 223 4.42 19.23 -19.10
N GLY A 224 4.04 19.24 -20.38
CA GLY A 224 4.87 19.89 -21.41
C GLY A 224 4.20 20.01 -22.76
N SER A 225 3.11 20.77 -22.86
CA SER A 225 2.57 21.18 -24.15
C SER A 225 1.60 22.36 -24.01
N SER A 226 2.13 23.59 -23.95
CA SER A 226 1.64 24.77 -24.70
C SER A 226 2.33 26.05 -24.19
N GLY A 227 3.22 26.62 -25.01
CA GLY A 227 3.91 27.88 -24.71
C GLY A 227 4.84 28.27 -25.84
N ARG A 228 4.29 28.89 -26.87
CA ARG A 228 4.97 29.35 -28.10
C ARG A 228 5.34 30.82 -27.92
N GLY A 229 6.63 31.17 -28.04
CA GLY A 229 7.14 32.55 -28.10
C GLY A 229 8.58 32.61 -27.54
N SER A 230 9.63 32.58 -28.38
CA SER A 230 10.19 33.64 -29.24
C SER A 230 11.17 34.57 -28.51
N GLY A 231 12.43 34.55 -28.96
CA GLY A 231 13.57 35.36 -28.51
C GLY A 231 14.41 34.59 -27.49
N GLY A 232 15.67 34.22 -27.71
CA GLY A 232 16.73 34.85 -28.50
C GLY A 232 17.88 35.12 -27.54
N SER A 233 19.00 34.41 -27.71
CA SER A 233 20.38 34.88 -27.52
C SER A 233 21.30 33.73 -27.09
N THR A 234 22.30 33.49 -27.93
CA THR A 234 23.36 32.51 -27.83
C THR A 234 24.47 33.01 -26.92
N ALA A 235 24.87 32.21 -25.93
CA ALA A 235 26.19 32.32 -25.31
C ALA A 235 26.78 30.92 -25.11
N THR A 236 27.61 30.55 -26.08
CA THR A 236 28.61 29.47 -26.02
C THR A 236 29.57 29.71 -24.86
N ALA A 237 29.68 28.75 -23.95
CA ALA A 237 30.81 28.65 -23.03
C ALA A 237 31.30 27.21 -23.01
N THR A 238 32.45 27.02 -23.65
CA THR A 238 33.29 25.83 -23.68
C THR A 238 33.91 25.65 -22.30
N ALA A 239 33.79 24.46 -21.71
CA ALA A 239 34.61 24.07 -20.56
C ALA A 239 34.95 22.57 -20.64
N THR A 240 36.13 22.31 -21.18
CA THR A 240 36.98 21.16 -20.88
C THR A 240 37.20 21.02 -19.37
N ALA A 241 37.12 19.81 -18.81
CA ALA A 241 38.31 19.04 -18.43
C ALA A 241 38.04 17.92 -17.39
N THR A 242 38.82 16.85 -17.57
CA THR A 242 39.42 15.97 -16.56
C THR A 242 38.61 14.80 -15.99
N ALA A 243 39.01 13.61 -16.47
CA ALA A 243 38.73 12.31 -15.89
C ALA A 243 39.40 12.13 -14.53
N GLY A 244 38.64 11.69 -13.54
CA GLY A 244 39.13 11.20 -12.25
C GLY A 244 38.56 9.81 -11.99
N ALA A 245 39.43 8.80 -12.03
CA ALA A 245 39.12 7.42 -11.67
C ALA A 245 38.94 7.29 -10.14
N PRO A 246 37.92 6.55 -9.65
CA PRO A 246 37.89 6.16 -8.25
C PRO A 246 38.55 4.80 -8.01
N LEU A 247 39.46 4.80 -7.03
CA LEU A 247 40.11 3.65 -6.41
C LEU A 247 39.11 2.68 -5.77
N ALA A 248 39.46 1.40 -5.85
CA ALA A 248 38.78 0.27 -5.21
C ALA A 248 38.87 0.32 -3.67
N PRO A 249 37.81 -0.09 -2.94
CA PRO A 249 37.89 -0.39 -1.51
C PRO A 249 38.30 -1.86 -1.22
N PRO A 250 38.94 -2.13 -0.07
CA PRO A 250 39.47 -3.45 0.29
C PRO A 250 38.40 -4.44 0.78
N ALA A 251 38.64 -5.72 0.46
CA ALA A 251 37.86 -6.86 0.89
C ALA A 251 38.04 -7.13 2.40
N ALA A 252 36.93 -7.15 3.13
CA ALA A 252 36.86 -7.67 4.49
C ALA A 252 35.98 -8.92 4.50
N GLY A 253 36.55 -10.03 4.96
CA GLY A 253 35.92 -11.34 5.03
C GLY A 253 34.79 -11.38 6.06
N LEU A 254 33.80 -12.21 5.78
CA LEU A 254 32.77 -12.60 6.74
C LEU A 254 32.64 -14.12 6.77
N SER A 255 32.71 -14.61 8.00
CA SER A 255 32.66 -15.99 8.44
C SER A 255 31.36 -16.68 8.06
N ALA A 256 31.50 -17.95 7.71
CA ALA A 256 30.42 -18.92 7.62
C ALA A 256 29.83 -19.17 9.01
N ALA A 257 28.50 -19.12 9.12
CA ALA A 257 27.76 -19.63 10.26
C ALA A 257 26.65 -20.58 9.78
N SER A 258 26.77 -21.79 10.32
CA SER A 258 25.91 -22.98 10.33
C SER A 258 24.42 -22.82 10.00
N ALA A 259 23.95 -23.74 9.15
CA ALA A 259 22.57 -24.10 8.92
C ALA A 259 21.90 -24.69 10.19
N GLY A 260 20.77 -24.11 10.59
CA GLY A 260 19.85 -24.68 11.57
C GLY A 260 18.59 -25.18 10.87
N SER A 261 18.41 -26.49 10.80
CA SER A 261 17.18 -27.15 10.35
C SER A 261 16.10 -27.02 11.42
N VAL A 262 14.93 -26.49 11.07
CA VAL A 262 13.74 -26.55 11.92
C VAL A 262 12.69 -27.44 11.25
N SER A 263 12.40 -28.56 11.90
CA SER A 263 11.36 -29.51 11.54
C SER A 263 9.99 -28.93 11.89
N ALA A 264 9.14 -28.72 10.89
CA ALA A 264 7.73 -28.38 11.09
C ALA A 264 6.90 -29.67 11.17
N ALA A 265 6.40 -29.98 12.36
CA ALA A 265 5.43 -31.04 12.58
C ALA A 265 4.05 -30.60 12.05
N GLY A 266 3.54 -31.34 11.07
CA GLY A 266 2.20 -31.16 10.51
C GLY A 266 1.12 -31.67 11.46
N SER A 267 0.01 -30.95 11.51
CA SER A 267 -1.26 -31.44 12.02
C SER A 267 -2.37 -30.87 11.16
N SER A 268 -2.77 -31.66 10.18
CA SER A 268 -3.91 -31.43 9.28
C SER A 268 -5.19 -31.88 9.99
N SER A 269 -6.11 -30.95 10.19
CA SER A 269 -7.50 -31.24 10.55
C SER A 269 -8.39 -30.89 9.36
N SER A 270 -8.98 -31.93 8.77
CA SER A 270 -9.85 -31.89 7.61
C SER A 270 -11.29 -31.58 8.02
N LEU A 271 -11.91 -30.59 7.36
CA LEU A 271 -13.36 -30.41 7.38
C LEU A 271 -13.89 -30.43 5.96
N ALA A 272 -14.84 -31.33 5.77
CA ALA A 272 -15.45 -31.71 4.50
C ALA A 272 -16.21 -30.54 3.86
N SER A 273 -15.61 -29.96 2.82
CA SER A 273 -16.35 -29.42 1.68
C SER A 273 -16.56 -30.60 0.74
N SER A 274 -17.77 -30.77 0.19
CA SER A 274 -18.13 -31.87 -0.72
C SER A 274 -17.00 -32.19 -1.71
N SER A 275 -16.30 -33.27 -1.40
CA SER A 275 -15.02 -33.67 -1.95
C SER A 275 -15.24 -34.37 -3.28
N THR A 276 -15.35 -33.60 -4.35
CA THR A 276 -14.58 -34.01 -5.53
C THR A 276 -13.12 -33.82 -5.14
N ASP A 277 -12.44 -34.93 -4.83
CA ASP A 277 -10.98 -35.04 -4.72
C ASP A 277 -10.35 -34.74 -6.09
N GLY A 278 -10.58 -33.52 -6.58
CA GLY A 278 -9.87 -32.96 -7.70
C GLY A 278 -8.47 -32.69 -7.21
N ALA A 279 -7.53 -33.54 -7.61
CA ALA A 279 -6.11 -33.35 -7.37
C ALA A 279 -5.76 -31.87 -7.59
N SER A 280 -5.44 -31.18 -6.50
CA SER A 280 -5.05 -29.77 -6.54
C SER A 280 -3.88 -29.66 -7.50
N ASP A 281 -4.09 -28.98 -8.62
CA ASP A 281 -3.05 -28.76 -9.61
C ASP A 281 -1.80 -28.18 -8.91
N PRO A 282 -0.62 -28.82 -9.04
CA PRO A 282 0.59 -28.39 -8.34
C PRO A 282 0.95 -26.94 -8.64
N VAL A 283 0.65 -26.44 -9.85
CA VAL A 283 0.88 -25.04 -10.21
C VAL A 283 0.01 -24.10 -9.38
N SER A 284 -1.26 -24.46 -9.18
CA SER A 284 -2.22 -23.68 -8.38
C SER A 284 -1.79 -23.59 -6.91
N MET A 285 -1.18 -24.64 -6.36
CA MET A 285 -0.60 -24.60 -5.00
C MET A 285 0.57 -23.63 -4.89
N VAL A 286 1.47 -23.64 -5.90
CA VAL A 286 2.61 -22.71 -5.95
C VAL A 286 2.14 -21.26 -6.04
N VAL A 287 1.20 -20.97 -6.95
CA VAL A 287 0.61 -19.62 -7.11
C VAL A 287 -0.04 -19.16 -5.80
N SER A 288 -0.80 -20.03 -5.14
CA SER A 288 -1.44 -19.76 -3.85
C SER A 288 -0.42 -19.39 -2.77
N ALA A 289 0.63 -20.21 -2.61
CA ALA A 289 1.67 -20.00 -1.60
C ALA A 289 2.46 -18.70 -1.83
N GLU A 290 2.86 -18.44 -3.07
CA GLU A 290 3.63 -17.25 -3.43
C GLU A 290 2.80 -15.96 -3.30
N LEU A 291 1.54 -15.96 -3.74
CA LEU A 291 0.66 -14.79 -3.55
C LEU A 291 0.37 -14.54 -2.07
N SER A 292 0.14 -15.59 -1.26
CA SER A 292 -0.03 -15.45 0.19
C SER A 292 1.19 -14.80 0.85
N ARG A 293 2.38 -15.25 0.47
CA ARG A 293 3.65 -14.69 0.94
C ARG A 293 3.83 -13.25 0.49
N TRP A 294 3.51 -12.94 -0.76
CA TRP A 294 3.62 -11.60 -1.32
C TRP A 294 2.70 -10.61 -0.62
N PHE A 295 1.40 -10.92 -0.45
CA PHE A 295 0.48 -10.03 0.26
C PHE A 295 0.89 -9.82 1.72
N SER A 296 1.33 -10.88 2.40
CA SER A 296 1.79 -10.79 3.79
C SER A 296 3.11 -10.02 3.96
N ARG A 297 3.85 -9.81 2.88
CA ARG A 297 5.10 -9.03 2.84
C ARG A 297 5.01 -7.86 1.86
N LEU A 298 3.80 -7.39 1.59
CA LEU A 298 3.59 -6.33 0.61
C LEU A 298 4.37 -5.10 1.05
N MET A 299 5.28 -4.65 0.20
CA MET A 299 6.04 -3.43 0.39
C MET A 299 5.81 -2.53 -0.82
N VAL A 300 5.37 -1.31 -0.58
CA VAL A 300 5.14 -0.29 -1.60
C VAL A 300 6.06 0.88 -1.32
N ASP A 301 6.95 1.18 -2.27
CA ASP A 301 7.81 2.36 -2.21
C ASP A 301 7.12 3.54 -2.92
N LEU A 302 6.87 4.60 -2.16
CA LEU A 302 6.26 5.86 -2.59
C LEU A 302 7.32 6.96 -2.71
N GLN A 303 8.38 6.69 -3.48
CA GLN A 303 9.45 7.65 -3.76
C GLN A 303 10.09 8.22 -2.49
N GLY A 304 10.51 7.33 -1.60
CA GLY A 304 11.18 7.68 -0.35
C GLY A 304 10.34 7.49 0.91
N ALA A 305 9.06 7.12 0.77
CA ALA A 305 8.27 6.54 1.85
C ALA A 305 7.98 5.06 1.57
N GLU A 306 8.39 4.18 2.47
CA GLU A 306 8.16 2.75 2.40
C GLU A 306 6.91 2.39 3.23
N LEU A 307 5.94 1.75 2.60
CA LEU A 307 4.76 1.21 3.24
C LEU A 307 4.86 -0.31 3.27
N ALA A 308 4.93 -0.90 4.47
CA ALA A 308 4.99 -2.34 4.67
C ALA A 308 3.66 -2.86 5.23
N PHE A 309 3.22 -4.02 4.76
CA PHE A 309 2.04 -4.69 5.29
C PHE A 309 2.13 -4.92 6.80
N GLU A 310 1.10 -4.51 7.53
CA GLU A 310 0.97 -4.75 8.97
C GLU A 310 -0.25 -5.63 9.30
N GLY A 311 -1.37 -5.38 8.60
CA GLY A 311 -2.49 -6.28 8.69
C GLY A 311 -3.64 -5.96 7.74
N LEU A 312 -4.57 -6.91 7.62
CA LEU A 312 -5.78 -6.81 6.83
C LEU A 312 -6.97 -7.30 7.62
N SER A 313 -8.07 -6.58 7.57
CA SER A 313 -9.35 -7.02 8.11
C SER A 313 -10.48 -6.68 7.16
N ILE A 314 -11.50 -7.54 7.12
CA ILE A 314 -12.69 -7.34 6.29
C ILE A 314 -13.84 -7.12 7.25
N SER A 315 -14.50 -5.98 7.13
CA SER A 315 -15.59 -5.59 8.02
C SER A 315 -16.80 -5.16 7.20
N PRO A 316 -18.03 -5.36 7.70
CA PRO A 316 -19.19 -4.73 7.09
C PRO A 316 -19.04 -3.19 7.16
N ALA A 317 -19.46 -2.48 6.11
CA ALA A 317 -19.35 -1.02 6.04
C ALA A 317 -19.91 -0.31 7.28
N ALA A 318 -21.04 -0.79 7.80
CA ALA A 318 -21.67 -0.25 9.00
C ALA A 318 -20.74 -0.27 10.23
N ALA A 319 -19.93 -1.32 10.41
CA ALA A 319 -18.99 -1.41 11.53
C ALA A 319 -17.83 -0.43 11.40
N VAL A 320 -17.35 -0.19 10.17
CA VAL A 320 -16.29 0.78 9.92
C VAL A 320 -16.81 2.21 10.14
N ALA A 321 -17.98 2.54 9.60
CA ALA A 321 -18.62 3.84 9.79
C ALA A 321 -18.89 4.14 11.29
N ALA A 322 -19.28 3.12 12.08
CA ALA A 322 -19.47 3.28 13.51
C ALA A 322 -18.17 3.61 14.27
N ARG A 323 -17.05 2.95 13.92
CA ARG A 323 -15.74 3.24 14.52
C ARG A 323 -15.27 4.65 14.21
N ASP A 324 -15.44 5.08 12.97
CA ASP A 324 -15.03 6.41 12.54
C ASP A 324 -15.83 7.51 13.26
N ASN A 325 -17.14 7.30 13.47
CA ASN A 325 -17.97 8.26 14.21
C ASN A 325 -17.59 8.33 15.71
N ALA A 326 -17.16 7.22 16.30
CA ALA A 326 -16.74 7.19 17.70
C ALA A 326 -15.42 7.96 17.95
N GLY A 327 -14.49 7.93 16.99
CA GLY A 327 -13.19 8.59 17.12
C GLY A 327 -13.24 10.12 17.16
N VAL A 328 -14.29 10.73 16.60
CA VAL A 328 -14.38 12.21 16.48
C VAL A 328 -14.97 12.87 17.75
N GLY A 329 -15.71 12.14 18.58
CA GLY A 329 -16.47 12.70 19.72
C GLY A 329 -15.85 12.52 21.10
N GLY A 330 -14.74 11.80 21.25
CA GLY A 330 -14.17 11.41 22.55
C GLY A 330 -13.39 12.47 23.33
N GLY A 331 -13.33 13.71 22.84
CA GLY A 331 -12.73 14.83 23.57
C GLY A 331 -13.66 15.29 24.69
N GLY A 332 -13.56 14.65 25.85
CA GLY A 332 -14.29 14.97 27.07
C GLY A 332 -14.05 16.41 27.53
N GLY A 333 -14.86 17.33 27.02
CA GLY A 333 -15.07 18.65 27.59
C GLY A 333 -16.47 18.68 28.19
N GLY A 334 -16.57 18.50 29.50
CA GLY A 334 -17.79 18.70 30.27
C GLY A 334 -18.21 20.18 30.19
N GLY A 335 -18.92 20.55 29.14
CA GLY A 335 -19.50 21.87 28.94
C GLY A 335 -21.01 21.74 28.77
N ALA A 336 -21.72 21.76 29.90
CA ALA A 336 -23.17 21.87 29.90
C ALA A 336 -23.57 23.27 29.41
N GLY A 337 -24.14 23.37 28.21
CA GLY A 337 -24.80 24.59 27.74
C GLY A 337 -24.56 24.90 26.27
N GLY A 338 -25.37 24.34 25.38
CA GLY A 338 -25.29 24.67 23.95
C GLY A 338 -26.30 23.91 23.11
N ARG A 339 -27.58 24.20 23.29
CA ARG A 339 -28.63 23.80 22.33
C ARG A 339 -28.50 24.66 21.08
N GLY A 340 -28.25 24.04 19.94
CA GLY A 340 -28.57 24.63 18.64
C GLY A 340 -27.47 24.49 17.61
N GLY A 341 -27.78 23.82 16.50
CA GLY A 341 -26.92 23.79 15.31
C GLY A 341 -26.93 22.44 14.62
N GLY A 342 -28.03 22.13 13.93
CA GLY A 342 -28.13 20.93 13.11
C GLY A 342 -27.34 21.02 11.81
N GLY A 343 -27.13 19.85 11.21
CA GLY A 343 -26.98 19.70 9.76
C GLY A 343 -25.54 19.57 9.29
N GLY A 344 -25.17 18.37 8.85
CA GLY A 344 -23.95 18.18 8.07
C GLY A 344 -23.22 16.86 8.30
N GLY A 345 -23.73 15.98 9.16
CA GLY A 345 -23.26 14.59 9.19
C GLY A 345 -23.51 13.98 7.82
N VAL A 346 -22.45 13.84 7.01
CA VAL A 346 -22.48 13.19 5.70
C VAL A 346 -23.02 11.79 5.93
N ARG A 347 -24.32 11.62 5.70
CA ARG A 347 -24.96 10.30 5.69
C ARG A 347 -24.38 9.60 4.48
N LEU A 348 -23.31 8.83 4.68
CA LEU A 348 -22.95 7.74 3.79
C LEU A 348 -24.26 7.00 3.52
N ALA A 349 -24.70 7.05 2.26
CA ALA A 349 -26.04 6.64 1.90
C ALA A 349 -26.27 5.21 2.38
N ALA A 350 -27.46 4.90 2.91
CA ALA A 350 -27.80 3.58 3.42
C ALA A 350 -27.53 2.43 2.41
N ARG A 351 -27.35 2.76 1.13
CA ARG A 351 -26.93 1.86 0.05
C ARG A 351 -25.53 1.26 0.24
N ASP A 352 -24.61 1.98 0.88
CA ASP A 352 -23.24 1.51 1.14
C ASP A 352 -23.18 0.55 2.35
N ALA A 353 -24.23 0.50 3.19
CA ALA A 353 -24.21 -0.28 4.43
C ALA A 353 -24.17 -1.80 4.23
N ALA A 354 -24.58 -2.28 3.04
CA ALA A 354 -24.52 -3.70 2.68
C ALA A 354 -23.15 -4.12 2.11
N GLU A 355 -22.28 -3.17 1.76
CA GLU A 355 -20.98 -3.47 1.19
C GLU A 355 -19.99 -3.87 2.29
N ALA A 356 -19.14 -4.85 1.98
CA ALA A 356 -18.01 -5.19 2.84
C ALA A 356 -16.81 -4.32 2.46
N TRP A 357 -16.13 -3.77 3.45
CA TRP A 357 -14.94 -2.94 3.26
C TRP A 357 -13.69 -3.69 3.70
N ILE A 358 -12.59 -3.42 3.00
CA ILE A 358 -11.27 -3.96 3.28
C ILE A 358 -10.49 -2.88 4.02
N ASP A 359 -10.15 -3.12 5.28
CA ASP A 359 -9.31 -2.25 6.12
C ASP A 359 -7.88 -2.82 6.09
N LEU A 360 -7.01 -2.14 5.34
CA LEU A 360 -5.60 -2.44 5.17
C LEU A 360 -4.77 -1.53 6.08
N ARG A 361 -3.95 -2.14 6.93
CA ARG A 361 -3.00 -1.46 7.81
C ARG A 361 -1.59 -1.67 7.30
N LEU A 362 -0.87 -0.57 7.21
CA LEU A 362 0.47 -0.48 6.68
C LEU A 362 1.34 0.25 7.69
N LYS A 363 2.54 -0.26 7.93
CA LYS A 363 3.58 0.46 8.64
C LYS A 363 4.30 1.39 7.67
N ALA A 364 4.41 2.67 8.01
CA ALA A 364 5.08 3.66 7.18
C ALA A 364 6.49 3.96 7.72
N THR A 365 7.47 4.06 6.83
CA THR A 365 8.84 4.48 7.15
C THR A 365 9.27 5.51 6.10
N VAL A 366 9.55 6.75 6.51
CA VAL A 366 10.00 7.79 5.56
C VAL A 366 11.52 7.84 5.56
N ARG A 367 12.11 7.45 4.44
CA ARG A 367 13.57 7.47 4.24
C ARG A 367 14.03 8.79 3.65
N ASP A 368 13.31 9.27 2.64
CA ASP A 368 13.66 10.46 1.88
C ASP A 368 12.41 11.21 1.42
N PHE A 369 12.53 12.53 1.26
CA PHE A 369 11.54 13.29 0.51
C PHE A 369 12.00 13.46 -0.93
N PRO A 370 11.07 13.32 -1.91
CA PRO A 370 11.37 13.72 -3.27
C PRO A 370 11.74 15.21 -3.27
N PRO A 371 12.66 15.65 -4.16
CA PRO A 371 13.06 17.04 -4.23
C PRO A 371 11.83 17.92 -4.42
N LEU A 372 11.63 18.87 -3.51
CA LEU A 372 10.58 19.86 -3.67
C LEU A 372 11.05 20.84 -4.74
N ASN A 373 10.44 20.77 -5.92
CA ASN A 373 10.60 21.81 -6.94
C ASN A 373 9.85 23.08 -6.50
N LEU A 374 10.30 23.70 -5.41
CA LEU A 374 9.85 25.04 -5.03
C LEU A 374 10.63 26.04 -5.87
N GLN A 375 10.12 26.30 -7.08
CA GLN A 375 10.49 27.51 -7.81
C GLN A 375 9.79 28.66 -7.08
N PHE A 376 10.56 29.37 -6.25
CA PHE A 376 10.16 30.67 -5.70
C PHE A 376 10.47 31.77 -6.72
#